data_AF-A0A958HXA2-F1
#
_entry.id   AF-A0A958HXA2-F1
#
_cell.length_a   1.000
_cell.length_b   1.000
_cell.length_c   1.000
_cell.angle_alpha   90.00
_cell.angle_beta   90.00
_cell.angle_gamma   90.00
#
_symmetry.space_group_name_H-M   'P 1'
#
loop_
_entity.id
_entity.type
_entity.pdbx_description
1 polymer ?
#
loop_
_entity_poly.entity_id
_entity_poly.type
_entity_poly.pdbx_seq_one_letter_code
_entity_poly.pdbx_strand_id
1 'polypeptide(L)'
;MSNHVTSKFLDWSEGKLSREAQSAIESHLLKCPKCKAYFEQMSDMMDVVDRSALPMLEADPFLPTRIAALAREKQQLSRRQLLNPARQLRIAFSTLMLVGAMGIGIFLGKDLATTTQTSQSEQLSDYSTVIWDNGIVENMDAVIEYTLEDGK
;
A
#
# COMPACT_ATOMS: atom_id res chain seq x y z
N MET A 1 12.92 -9.43 19.78
CA MET A 1 11.79 -8.54 20.09
C MET A 1 10.58 -9.40 20.39
N SER A 2 10.17 -9.48 21.65
CA SER A 2 9.01 -10.31 22.04
C SER A 2 7.74 -9.60 21.56
N ASN A 3 7.09 -10.15 20.54
CA ASN A 3 5.79 -9.65 20.08
C ASN A 3 4.76 -9.84 21.19
N HIS A 4 4.41 -8.76 21.88
CA HIS A 4 3.36 -8.76 22.91
C HIS A 4 1.98 -8.90 22.26
N VAL A 5 1.07 -9.61 22.92
CA VAL A 5 -0.30 -9.88 22.44
C VAL A 5 -1.35 -8.97 23.08
N THR A 6 -0.94 -7.89 23.76
CA THR A 6 -1.83 -6.98 24.48
C THR A 6 -2.87 -6.31 23.59
N SER A 7 -2.54 -6.02 22.33
CA SER A 7 -3.48 -5.44 21.36
C SER A 7 -4.64 -6.37 20.96
N LYS A 8 -4.50 -7.68 21.18
CA LYS A 8 -5.52 -8.69 20.84
C LYS A 8 -6.47 -9.00 21.99
N PHE A 9 -6.33 -8.31 23.13
CA PHE A 9 -7.13 -8.56 24.33
C PHE A 9 -8.63 -8.37 24.09
N LEU A 10 -9.04 -7.27 23.44
CA LEU A 10 -10.45 -6.96 23.18
C LEU A 10 -11.10 -8.05 22.32
N ASP A 11 -10.49 -8.37 21.18
CA ASP A 11 -11.00 -9.42 20.28
C ASP A 11 -11.06 -10.80 20.94
N TRP A 12 -10.12 -11.08 21.85
CA TRP A 12 -10.11 -12.30 22.65
C TRP A 12 -11.28 -12.31 23.65
N SER A 13 -11.47 -11.23 24.41
CA SER A 13 -12.53 -11.11 25.43
C SER A 13 -13.95 -11.10 24.84
N GLU A 14 -14.11 -10.60 23.62
CA GLU A 14 -15.38 -10.58 22.89
C GLU A 14 -15.64 -11.89 22.10
N GLY A 15 -14.69 -12.84 22.12
CA GLY A 15 -14.83 -14.11 21.40
C GLY A 15 -14.81 -13.98 19.87
N LYS A 16 -14.27 -12.89 19.33
CA LYS A 16 -14.20 -12.62 17.87
C LYS A 16 -13.04 -13.31 17.17
N LEU A 17 -12.08 -13.85 17.94
CA LEU A 17 -10.92 -14.56 17.40
C LEU A 17 -11.26 -15.99 16.95
N SER A 18 -10.58 -16.47 15.91
CA SER A 18 -10.63 -17.87 15.51
C SER A 18 -10.02 -18.78 16.59
N ARG A 19 -10.41 -20.06 16.60
CA ARG A 19 -9.86 -21.06 17.56
C ARG A 19 -8.33 -21.14 17.53
N GLU A 20 -7.74 -21.05 16.34
CA GLU A 20 -6.28 -21.06 16.17
C GLU A 20 -5.62 -19.83 16.82
N ALA A 21 -6.21 -18.65 16.64
CA ALA A 21 -5.72 -17.42 17.24
C ALA A 21 -5.87 -17.41 18.77
N GLN A 22 -6.96 -17.98 19.30
CA GLN A 22 -7.15 -18.15 20.74
C GLN A 22 -6.07 -19.08 21.33
N SER A 23 -5.85 -20.25 20.74
CA SER A 23 -4.80 -21.18 21.19
C SER A 23 -3.40 -20.56 21.15
N ALA A 24 -3.10 -19.77 20.11
CA ALA A 24 -1.84 -19.05 20.02
C ALA A 24 -1.65 -18.04 21.17
N ILE A 25 -2.70 -17.30 21.53
CA ILE A 25 -2.68 -16.35 22.66
C ILE A 25 -2.50 -17.11 23.97
N GLU A 26 -3.25 -18.17 24.23
CA GLU A 26 -3.12 -18.98 25.45
C GLU A 26 -1.69 -19.53 25.59
N SER A 27 -1.13 -20.06 24.51
CA SER A 27 0.26 -20.54 24.49
C SER A 27 1.28 -19.42 24.77
N HIS A 28 0.98 -18.19 24.39
CA HIS A 28 1.81 -17.02 24.66
C HIS A 28 1.69 -16.56 26.12
N LEU A 29 0.49 -16.58 26.69
CA LEU A 29 0.24 -16.23 28.09
C LEU A 29 0.99 -17.17 29.06
N LEU A 30 1.18 -18.44 28.68
CA LEU A 30 2.02 -19.38 29.43
C LEU A 30 3.51 -19.01 29.43
N LYS A 31 3.99 -18.35 28.37
CA LYS A 31 5.41 -18.03 28.16
C LYS A 31 5.78 -16.60 28.57
N CYS A 32 4.83 -15.67 28.52
CA CYS A 32 5.07 -14.25 28.78
C CYS A 32 4.31 -13.77 30.03
N PRO A 33 4.97 -13.67 31.20
CA PRO A 33 4.31 -13.26 32.44
C PRO A 33 3.77 -11.83 32.38
N LYS A 34 4.40 -10.94 31.60
CA LYS A 34 3.90 -9.57 31.38
C LYS A 34 2.55 -9.55 30.67
N CYS A 35 2.39 -10.36 29.63
CA CYS A 35 1.12 -10.47 28.90
C CYS A 35 0.05 -11.13 29.79
N LYS A 36 0.43 -12.14 30.58
CA LYS A 36 -0.47 -12.77 31.55
C LYS A 36 -1.02 -11.76 32.57
N ALA A 37 -0.15 -11.00 33.22
CA ALA A 37 -0.57 -9.99 34.20
C ALA A 37 -1.50 -8.92 33.59
N TYR A 38 -1.25 -8.50 32.35
CA TYR A 38 -2.13 -7.57 31.64
C TYR A 38 -3.52 -8.17 31.38
N PHE A 39 -3.58 -9.42 30.91
CA PHE A 39 -4.84 -10.12 30.63
C PHE A 39 -5.65 -10.35 31.91
N GLU A 40 -5.00 -10.73 33.01
CA GLU A 40 -5.65 -10.89 34.32
C GLU A 40 -6.21 -9.56 34.82
N GLN A 41 -5.38 -8.51 34.87
CA GLN A 41 -5.82 -7.18 35.31
C GLN A 41 -7.00 -6.63 34.50
N MET A 42 -6.96 -6.79 33.17
CA MET A 42 -8.02 -6.27 32.31
C MET A 42 -9.29 -7.14 32.37
N SER A 43 -9.16 -8.45 32.59
CA SER A 43 -10.31 -9.32 32.84
C SER A 43 -11.01 -8.93 34.14
N ASP A 44 -10.24 -8.70 35.21
CA ASP A 44 -10.77 -8.24 36.50
C ASP A 44 -11.53 -6.92 36.36
N MET A 45 -10.99 -5.96 35.60
CA MET A 45 -11.68 -4.68 35.36
C MET A 45 -13.02 -4.84 34.64
N MET A 46 -13.18 -5.83 33.77
CA MET A 46 -14.43 -6.07 33.04
C MET A 46 -15.42 -6.92 33.84
N ASP A 47 -14.96 -7.80 34.72
CA ASP A 47 -15.81 -8.66 35.55
C ASP A 47 -16.44 -7.90 36.73
N VAL A 48 -15.85 -6.76 37.13
CA VAL A 48 -16.39 -5.88 38.19
C VAL A 48 -17.71 -5.22 37.80
N VAL A 49 -18.09 -5.23 36.51
CA VAL A 49 -19.40 -4.72 36.08
C VAL A 49 -20.44 -5.81 36.32
N ASP A 50 -21.05 -5.79 37.51
CA ASP A 50 -22.23 -6.58 37.82
C ASP A 50 -23.34 -6.22 36.82
N ARG A 51 -23.50 -7.08 35.80
CA ARG A 51 -24.50 -6.91 34.75
C ARG A 51 -25.92 -6.94 35.31
N SER A 52 -26.12 -7.53 36.49
CA SER A 52 -27.41 -7.51 37.17
C SER A 52 -27.71 -6.19 37.88
N ALA A 53 -26.68 -5.39 38.18
CA ALA A 53 -26.80 -4.03 38.70
C ALA A 53 -26.98 -2.96 37.59
N LEU A 54 -26.82 -3.34 36.32
CA LEU A 54 -27.07 -2.42 35.21
C LEU A 54 -28.58 -2.16 35.11
N PRO A 55 -29.02 -0.89 35.06
CA PRO A 55 -30.43 -0.57 34.85
C PRO A 55 -30.88 -1.18 33.53
N MET A 56 -31.92 -2.00 33.58
CA MET A 56 -32.53 -2.58 32.39
C MET A 56 -33.11 -1.44 31.55
N LEU A 57 -32.48 -1.15 30.41
CA LEU A 57 -32.95 -0.10 29.51
C LEU A 57 -34.32 -0.49 28.97
N GLU A 58 -35.35 0.26 29.32
CA GLU A 58 -36.67 0.11 28.75
C GLU A 58 -36.59 0.47 27.26
N ALA A 59 -36.98 -0.47 26.39
CA ALA A 59 -36.87 -0.28 24.96
C ALA A 59 -37.85 0.82 24.53
N ASP A 60 -37.33 1.97 24.08
CA ASP A 60 -38.16 3.03 23.52
C ASP A 60 -38.93 2.48 22.30
N PRO A 61 -40.27 2.43 22.33
CA PRO A 61 -41.07 1.87 21.24
C PRO A 61 -40.92 2.65 19.92
N PHE A 62 -40.42 3.89 19.95
CA PHE A 62 -40.23 4.74 18.78
C PHE A 62 -38.79 4.75 18.24
N LEU A 63 -37.84 4.10 18.93
CA LEU A 63 -36.44 4.04 18.49
C LEU A 63 -36.30 3.45 17.07
N PRO A 64 -36.95 2.31 16.72
CA PRO A 64 -36.86 1.74 15.38
C PRO A 64 -37.39 2.71 14.31
N THR A 65 -38.49 3.40 14.61
CA THR A 65 -39.12 4.38 13.72
C THR A 65 -38.20 5.58 13.49
N ARG A 66 -37.56 6.08 14.55
CA ARG A 66 -36.63 7.20 14.47
C ARG A 66 -35.35 6.83 13.70
N ILE A 67 -34.82 5.62 13.91
CA ILE A 67 -33.68 5.09 13.13
C ILE A 67 -34.05 4.95 11.66
N ALA A 68 -35.23 4.39 11.36
CA ALA A 68 -35.72 4.23 10.00
C ALA A 68 -35.91 5.58 9.28
N ALA A 69 -36.41 6.60 9.99
CA ALA A 69 -36.54 7.95 9.46
C ALA A 69 -35.18 8.56 9.10
N LEU A 70 -34.20 8.48 10.02
CA LEU A 70 -32.83 8.97 9.78
C LEU A 70 -32.13 8.25 8.62
N ALA A 71 -32.35 6.94 8.49
CA ALA A 71 -31.79 6.16 7.39
C ALA A 71 -32.36 6.60 6.03
N ARG A 72 -33.68 6.83 5.95
CA ARG A 72 -34.35 7.31 4.73
C ARG A 72 -33.88 8.69 4.32
N GLU A 73 -33.71 9.61 5.28
CA GLU A 73 -33.24 10.97 5.01
C GLU A 73 -31.82 10.96 4.40
N LYS A 74 -30.90 10.19 5.00
CA LYS A 74 -29.55 10.01 4.46
C LYS A 74 -29.56 9.40 3.05
N GLN A 75 -30.43 8.43 2.80
CA GLN A 75 -30.55 7.78 1.50
C GLN A 75 -31.16 8.71 0.43
N GLN A 76 -32.09 9.59 0.80
CA GLN A 76 -32.66 10.58 -0.11
C GLN A 76 -31.65 11.66 -0.49
N LEU A 77 -30.85 12.14 0.49
CA LEU A 77 -29.77 13.09 0.22
C LEU A 77 -28.70 12.47 -0.68
N SER A 78 -28.29 11.23 -0.44
CA SER A 78 -27.31 10.55 -1.30
C SER A 78 -27.83 10.33 -2.72
N ARG A 79 -29.11 9.94 -2.88
CA ARG A 79 -29.73 9.77 -4.19
C ARG A 79 -29.87 11.10 -4.94
N ARG A 80 -30.23 12.20 -4.27
CA ARG A 80 -30.25 13.54 -4.87
C ARG A 80 -28.85 14.04 -5.25
N GLN A 81 -27.84 13.71 -4.44
CA GLN A 81 -26.45 14.11 -4.69
C GLN A 81 -25.77 13.31 -5.80
N LEU A 82 -26.20 12.06 -6.04
CA LEU A 82 -25.78 11.23 -7.18
C LEU A 82 -26.43 11.68 -8.51
N LEU A 83 -27.61 12.27 -8.45
CA LEU A 83 -28.34 12.80 -9.60
C LEU A 83 -28.01 14.25 -9.94
N ASN A 84 -26.99 14.86 -9.30
CA ASN A 84 -26.63 16.24 -9.60
C ASN A 84 -25.90 16.31 -10.94
N PRO A 85 -26.52 16.85 -12.01
CA PRO A 85 -25.96 16.83 -13.37
C PRO A 85 -24.63 17.57 -13.45
N ALA A 86 -24.42 18.58 -12.60
CA ALA A 86 -23.17 19.33 -12.52
C ALA A 86 -21.98 18.45 -12.05
N ARG A 87 -22.21 17.45 -11.20
CA ARG A 87 -21.16 16.52 -10.73
C ARG A 87 -20.78 15.52 -11.83
N GLN A 88 -21.76 15.03 -12.57
CA GLN A 88 -21.52 14.12 -13.70
C GLN A 88 -20.72 14.82 -14.82
N LEU A 89 -21.06 16.08 -15.13
CA LEU A 89 -20.33 16.88 -16.11
C LEU A 89 -18.86 17.11 -15.70
N ARG A 90 -18.60 17.38 -14.41
CA ARG A 90 -17.23 17.52 -13.90
C ARG A 90 -16.41 16.24 -14.02
N ILE A 91 -17.01 15.09 -13.70
CA ILE A 91 -16.33 13.79 -13.81
C ILE A 91 -16.05 13.48 -15.28
N ALA A 92 -17.04 13.65 -16.17
CA ALA A 92 -16.87 13.45 -17.60
C ALA A 92 -15.76 14.34 -18.20
N PHE A 93 -15.73 15.61 -17.80
CA PHE A 93 -14.70 16.55 -18.24
C PHE A 93 -13.30 16.15 -17.73
N SER A 94 -13.19 15.74 -16.46
CA SER A 94 -11.92 15.25 -15.88
C SER A 94 -11.40 14.02 -16.61
N THR A 95 -12.27 13.06 -16.94
CA THR A 95 -11.88 11.85 -17.67
C THR A 95 -11.46 12.17 -19.11
N LEU A 96 -12.17 13.09 -19.77
CA LEU A 96 -11.84 13.54 -21.12
C LEU A 96 -10.46 14.22 -21.16
N MET A 97 -10.20 15.11 -20.20
CA MET A 97 -8.90 15.78 -20.05
C MET A 97 -7.75 14.79 -19.82
N LEU A 98 -7.96 13.77 -18.97
CA LEU A 98 -6.95 12.76 -18.69
C LEU A 98 -6.60 11.94 -19.94
N VAL A 99 -7.61 11.49 -20.68
CA VAL A 99 -7.41 10.74 -21.95
C VAL A 99 -6.74 11.64 -22.99
N GLY A 100 -7.13 12.91 -23.08
CA GLY A 100 -6.50 13.89 -23.97
C GLY A 100 -5.02 14.12 -23.64
N ALA A 101 -4.68 14.30 -22.36
CA ALA A 101 -3.30 14.48 -21.92
C ALA A 101 -2.43 13.25 -22.22
N MET A 102 -2.96 12.04 -22.00
CA MET A 102 -2.28 10.80 -22.40
C MET A 102 -2.03 10.74 -23.90
N GLY A 103 -3.03 11.10 -24.72
CA GLY A 103 -2.89 11.12 -26.17
C GLY A 103 -1.82 12.11 -26.64
N ILE A 104 -1.81 13.32 -26.10
CA ILE A 104 -0.80 14.35 -26.40
C ILE A 104 0.59 13.87 -25.96
N GLY A 105 0.72 13.29 -24.77
CA GLY A 105 1.98 12.75 -24.27
C GLY A 105 2.55 11.65 -25.16
N ILE A 106 1.70 10.72 -25.63
CA ILE A 106 2.12 9.67 -26.57
C ILE A 106 2.55 10.27 -27.91
N PHE A 107 1.81 11.24 -28.43
CA PHE A 107 2.13 11.88 -29.71
C PHE A 107 3.49 12.59 -29.65
N LEU A 108 3.71 13.43 -28.63
CA LEU A 108 4.99 14.11 -28.43
C LEU A 108 6.13 13.11 -28.17
N GLY A 109 5.88 12.07 -27.38
CA GLY A 109 6.89 11.04 -27.10
C GLY A 109 7.40 10.32 -28.35
N LYS A 110 6.54 10.10 -29.36
CA LYS A 110 6.94 9.46 -30.62
C LYS A 110 7.90 10.31 -31.44
N ASP A 111 7.66 11.62 -31.51
CA ASP A 111 8.55 12.53 -32.25
C ASP A 111 9.92 12.63 -31.56
N LEU A 112 9.95 12.76 -30.23
CA LEU A 112 11.22 12.80 -29.49
C LEU A 112 11.99 11.46 -29.56
N ALA A 113 11.29 10.33 -29.45
CA ALA A 113 11.94 9.01 -29.52
C ALA A 113 12.61 8.78 -30.88
N THR A 114 11.97 9.22 -31.97
CA THR A 114 12.49 9.07 -33.33
C THR A 114 13.72 9.96 -33.56
N THR A 115 13.71 11.20 -33.08
CA THR A 115 14.88 12.09 -33.17
C THR A 115 16.06 11.61 -32.33
N THR A 116 15.80 11.06 -31.14
CA THR A 116 16.86 10.62 -30.22
C THR A 116 17.56 9.37 -30.76
N GLN A 117 16.83 8.40 -31.32
CA GLN A 117 17.43 7.19 -31.93
C GLN A 117 18.39 7.51 -33.07
N THR A 118 18.05 8.44 -33.95
CA THR A 118 18.92 8.83 -35.08
C THR A 118 20.20 9.53 -34.60
N SER A 119 20.10 10.44 -33.62
CA SER A 119 21.26 11.15 -33.07
C SER A 119 22.21 10.24 -32.26
N GLN A 120 21.66 9.23 -31.57
CA GLN A 120 22.45 8.32 -30.74
C GLN A 120 23.17 7.27 -31.60
N SER A 121 22.58 6.83 -32.72
CA SER A 121 23.26 5.95 -33.67
C SER A 121 24.42 6.62 -34.40
N GLU A 122 24.31 7.92 -34.67
CA GLU A 122 25.36 8.69 -35.35
C GLU A 122 26.56 8.94 -34.41
N GLN A 123 26.30 9.28 -33.13
CA GLN A 123 27.36 9.45 -32.13
C GLN A 123 28.06 8.14 -31.74
N LEU A 124 27.33 7.01 -31.68
CA LEU A 124 27.94 5.70 -31.40
C LEU A 124 28.80 5.20 -32.57
N SER A 125 28.40 5.50 -33.81
CA SER A 125 29.20 5.21 -35.01
C SER A 125 30.52 5.99 -34.98
N ASP A 126 30.47 7.30 -34.70
CA ASP A 126 31.65 8.17 -34.69
C ASP A 126 32.62 7.86 -33.54
N TYR A 127 32.11 7.43 -32.39
CA TYR A 127 32.97 6.99 -31.28
C TYR A 127 33.66 5.65 -31.57
N SER A 128 32.98 4.76 -32.31
CA SER A 128 33.54 3.44 -32.65
C SER A 128 34.71 3.57 -33.63
N THR A 129 34.63 4.46 -34.61
CA THR A 129 35.68 4.65 -35.61
C THR A 129 36.95 5.22 -34.96
N VAL A 130 36.84 6.18 -34.05
CA VAL A 130 38.00 6.75 -33.32
C VAL A 130 38.72 5.69 -32.47
N ILE A 131 38.00 4.74 -31.88
CA ILE A 131 38.59 3.65 -31.08
C ILE A 131 39.35 2.66 -31.97
N TRP A 132 38.86 2.39 -33.18
CA TRP A 132 39.53 1.51 -34.13
C TRP A 132 40.73 2.19 -34.81
N ASP A 133 40.65 3.50 -35.07
CA ASP A 133 41.68 4.26 -35.79
C ASP A 133 42.86 4.66 -34.87
N ASN A 134 42.62 4.90 -33.57
CA ASN A 134 43.66 5.27 -32.59
C ASN A 134 44.21 4.08 -31.77
N GLY A 135 44.48 2.96 -32.42
CA GLY A 135 45.61 2.11 -32.00
C GLY A 135 45.47 1.35 -30.68
N ILE A 136 44.39 0.59 -30.48
CA ILE A 136 44.42 -0.53 -29.50
C ILE A 136 45.45 -1.59 -29.95
N VAL A 137 45.68 -1.74 -31.26
CA VAL A 137 46.60 -2.73 -31.82
C VAL A 137 48.07 -2.37 -31.54
N GLU A 138 48.45 -1.10 -31.63
CA GLU A 138 49.85 -0.68 -31.41
C GLU A 138 50.29 -0.80 -29.94
N ASN A 139 49.36 -0.67 -28.99
CA ASN A 139 49.67 -0.80 -27.56
C ASN A 139 49.61 -2.26 -27.06
N MET A 140 48.95 -3.18 -27.77
CA MET A 140 48.90 -4.59 -27.37
C MET A 140 50.21 -5.33 -27.65
N ASP A 141 50.92 -5.01 -28.74
CA ASP A 141 52.22 -5.63 -29.04
C ASP A 141 53.27 -5.27 -27.97
N ALA A 142 53.27 -4.04 -27.46
CA ALA A 142 54.16 -3.62 -26.39
C ALA A 142 53.90 -4.35 -25.05
N VAL A 143 52.64 -4.70 -24.74
CA VAL A 143 52.29 -5.39 -23.49
C VAL A 143 52.62 -6.89 -23.54
N ILE A 144 52.55 -7.51 -24.73
CA ILE A 144 52.87 -8.93 -24.92
C ILE A 144 54.40 -9.16 -24.84
N GLU A 145 55.22 -8.22 -25.30
CA GLU A 145 56.68 -8.37 -25.23
C GLU A 145 57.21 -8.28 -23.79
N TYR A 146 56.67 -7.37 -22.96
CA TYR A 146 57.07 -7.26 -21.55
C TYR A 146 56.66 -8.47 -20.69
N THR A 147 55.62 -9.21 -21.06
CA THR A 147 55.15 -10.37 -20.27
C THR A 147 55.92 -11.67 -20.57
N LEU A 148 56.77 -11.69 -21.60
CA LEU A 148 57.59 -12.85 -21.97
C LEU A 148 59.02 -12.80 -21.39
N GLU A 149 59.55 -11.62 -21.02
CA GLU A 149 60.89 -11.51 -20.41
C GLU A 149 60.92 -11.80 -18.90
N ASP A 150 59.85 -11.55 -18.16
CA ASP A 150 59.80 -11.79 -16.70
C ASP A 150 59.49 -13.25 -16.31
N GLY A 151 59.47 -14.16 -17.28
CA GLY A 151 59.09 -15.58 -17.13
C GLY A 151 60.25 -16.59 -17.14
N LYS A 152 61.50 -16.19 -16.89
CA LYS A 152 62.65 -17.10 -16.78
C LYS A 152 63.30 -17.11 -15.41
#